data_AF-A0A436FXV0-F1
#
_entry.id   AF-A0A436FXV0-F1
#
_cell.length_a   1.000
_cell.length_b   1.000
_cell.length_c   1.000
_cell.angle_alpha   90.00
_cell.angle_beta   90.00
_cell.angle_gamma   90.00
#
_symmetry.space_group_name_H-M   'P 1'
#
loop_
_entity.id
_entity.type
_entity.pdbx_description
1 polymer ?
#
loop_
_entity_poly.entity_id
_entity_poly.type
_entity_poly.pdbx_seq_one_letter_code
_entity_poly.pdbx_strand_id
1 'polypeptide(L)'
;GMAFSGGASDAIVADVEVRAANDGSWTVELNAETLPRVLVDHIYFAQVSPQAKNQAEKDFLAECLQNANWLTRSLDQRAKTILKVASEIVRQQDAFLVHGVRQLKPLNLRTVADAIGMHESTVSRVTANKYMLTPRGVFELRYFFTASIAASGGGDAHSSEAVRDRIKQLIDEEKPVDVLSDDAIVDMLRESGVDIARRTVAKYREGMNIPSSVQRRREKRAMASAGR
;
A
#
# COMPACT_ATOMS: atom_id res chain seq x y z
N GLY A 1 -18.54 -31.09 -5.10
CA GLY A 1 -18.44 -29.66 -4.75
C GLY A 1 -17.45 -29.53 -3.62
N MET A 2 -16.48 -28.64 -3.71
CA MET A 2 -15.58 -28.38 -2.59
C MET A 2 -16.36 -27.62 -1.51
N ALA A 3 -16.48 -28.23 -0.33
CA ALA A 3 -17.03 -27.59 0.84
C ALA A 3 -16.11 -26.43 1.26
N PHE A 4 -16.67 -25.25 1.50
CA PHE A 4 -15.92 -24.10 2.00
C PHE A 4 -15.27 -24.48 3.34
N SER A 5 -13.95 -24.33 3.44
CA SER A 5 -13.24 -24.54 4.71
C SER A 5 -13.62 -23.41 5.67
N GLY A 6 -14.26 -23.73 6.79
CA GLY A 6 -14.62 -22.81 7.87
C GLY A 6 -13.42 -22.32 8.69
N GLY A 7 -12.30 -21.99 8.06
CA GLY A 7 -11.22 -21.27 8.71
C GLY A 7 -11.66 -19.83 8.92
N ALA A 8 -11.61 -19.34 10.16
CA ALA A 8 -11.72 -17.91 10.42
C ALA A 8 -10.68 -17.19 9.54
N SER A 9 -11.15 -16.38 8.60
CA SER A 9 -10.26 -15.54 7.81
C SER A 9 -9.59 -14.58 8.78
N ASP A 10 -8.25 -14.60 8.86
CA ASP A 10 -7.51 -13.57 9.60
C ASP A 10 -7.85 -12.22 8.99
N ALA A 11 -8.64 -11.43 9.73
CA ALA A 11 -9.00 -10.10 9.32
C ALA A 11 -7.77 -9.21 9.42
N ILE A 12 -7.36 -8.62 8.30
CA ILE A 12 -6.28 -7.62 8.30
C ILE A 12 -6.78 -6.40 9.07
N VAL A 13 -6.19 -6.15 10.23
CA VAL A 13 -6.45 -4.94 11.02
C VAL A 13 -5.57 -3.83 10.48
N ALA A 14 -6.19 -2.74 10.01
CA ALA A 14 -5.45 -1.59 9.49
C ALA A 14 -4.81 -0.79 10.63
N ASP A 15 -3.57 -0.34 10.41
CA ASP A 15 -2.82 0.53 11.33
C ASP A 15 -3.23 2.00 11.19
N VAL A 16 -3.73 2.38 10.02
CA VAL A 16 -4.16 3.75 9.69
C VAL A 16 -5.56 3.69 9.12
N GLU A 17 -6.39 4.67 9.47
CA GLU A 17 -7.72 4.84 8.90
C GLU A 17 -7.84 6.20 8.22
N VAL A 18 -8.47 6.20 7.04
CA VAL A 18 -8.71 7.40 6.22
C VAL A 18 -10.19 7.55 5.99
N ARG A 19 -10.73 8.73 6.36
CA ARG A 19 -12.13 9.09 6.22
C ARG A 19 -12.27 10.43 5.51
N ALA A 20 -13.33 10.58 4.71
CA ALA A 20 -13.70 11.88 4.17
C ALA A 20 -14.23 12.76 5.31
N ALA A 21 -13.73 13.98 5.42
CA ALA A 21 -14.21 14.99 6.35
C ALA A 21 -15.38 15.78 5.74
N ASN A 22 -16.14 16.46 6.60
CA ASN A 22 -17.32 17.23 6.19
C ASN A 22 -16.98 18.45 5.31
N ASP A 23 -15.75 18.93 5.36
CA ASP A 23 -15.23 20.06 4.57
C ASP A 23 -14.65 19.64 3.21
N GLY A 24 -14.72 18.35 2.87
CA GLY A 24 -14.14 17.78 1.66
C GLY A 24 -12.66 17.42 1.77
N SER A 25 -12.03 17.60 2.94
CA SER A 25 -10.67 17.12 3.19
C SER A 25 -10.63 15.65 3.62
N TRP A 26 -9.43 15.08 3.75
CA TRP A 26 -9.24 13.73 4.29
C TRP A 26 -8.76 13.79 5.74
N THR A 27 -9.45 13.08 6.61
CA THR A 27 -8.98 12.81 7.98
C THR A 27 -8.19 11.51 7.98
N VAL A 28 -6.97 11.56 8.50
CA VAL A 28 -6.06 10.42 8.62
C VAL A 28 -5.75 10.20 10.10
N GLU A 29 -6.05 9.02 10.61
CA GLU A 29 -5.90 8.68 12.02
C GLU A 29 -5.20 7.34 12.19
N LEU A 30 -4.47 7.18 13.29
CA LEU A 30 -3.88 5.89 13.66
C LEU A 30 -4.92 5.05 14.39
N ASN A 31 -4.93 3.75 14.10
CA ASN A 31 -5.71 2.81 14.88
C ASN A 31 -5.02 2.57 16.25
N ALA A 32 -5.65 3.04 17.33
CA ALA A 32 -5.12 2.88 18.68
C ALA A 32 -5.09 1.42 19.17
N GLU A 33 -5.80 0.50 18.51
CA GLU A 33 -5.80 -0.92 18.84
C GLU A 33 -4.56 -1.64 18.31
N THR A 34 -3.95 -1.15 17.23
CA THR A 34 -2.73 -1.74 16.67
C THR A 34 -1.45 -1.19 17.31
N LEU A 35 -1.56 -0.09 18.06
CA LEU A 35 -0.44 0.55 18.74
C LEU A 35 -0.14 -0.15 20.08
N PRO A 36 1.11 -0.59 20.31
CA PRO A 36 1.50 -1.17 21.58
C PRO A 36 1.41 -0.11 22.69
N ARG A 37 0.67 -0.41 23.76
CA ARG A 37 0.57 0.45 24.94
C ARG A 37 1.67 0.07 25.93
N VAL A 38 2.66 0.95 26.08
CA VAL A 38 3.73 0.79 27.07
C VAL A 38 3.57 1.86 28.13
N LEU A 39 3.52 1.43 29.39
CA LEU A 39 3.49 2.29 30.56
C LEU A 39 4.75 2.04 31.38
N VAL A 40 5.44 3.11 31.74
CA VAL A 40 6.60 3.04 32.64
C VAL A 40 6.11 3.14 34.08
N ASP A 41 6.40 2.12 34.88
CA ASP A 41 6.01 2.12 36.30
C ASP A 41 7.00 2.95 37.13
N HIS A 42 6.71 4.25 37.23
CA HIS A 42 7.50 5.17 38.03
C HIS A 42 7.32 4.95 39.55
N ILE A 43 6.19 4.37 39.97
CA ILE A 43 5.92 4.11 41.39
C ILE A 43 6.82 2.98 41.87
N TYR A 44 6.89 1.89 41.12
CA TYR A 44 7.78 0.77 41.40
C TYR A 44 9.25 1.21 41.41
N PHE A 45 9.67 2.02 40.44
CA PHE A 45 11.03 2.56 40.43
C PHE A 45 11.34 3.35 41.71
N ALA A 46 10.42 4.22 42.15
CA ALA A 46 10.58 5.01 43.37
C ALA A 46 10.58 4.15 44.66
N GLN A 47 9.92 2.98 44.65
CA GLN A 47 9.93 2.03 45.77
C GLN A 47 11.24 1.23 45.87
N VAL A 48 11.83 0.85 44.73
CA VAL A 48 13.02 -0.01 44.69
C VAL A 48 14.32 0.79 44.70
N SER A 49 14.33 1.99 44.11
CA SER A 49 15.53 2.85 44.05
C SER A 49 16.18 3.12 45.42
N PRO A 50 15.42 3.37 46.52
CA PRO A 50 16.00 3.53 47.85
C PRO A 50 16.60 2.25 48.46
N GLN A 51 16.21 1.06 47.96
CA GLN A 51 16.66 -0.24 48.47
C GLN A 51 18.03 -0.65 47.90
N ALA A 52 18.52 0.03 46.87
CA ALA A 52 19.81 -0.23 46.24
C ALA A 52 20.98 0.09 47.19
N LYS A 53 21.79 -0.93 47.51
CA LYS A 53 22.81 -0.88 48.56
C LYS A 53 24.16 -0.37 48.06
N ASN A 54 24.49 -0.65 46.79
CA ASN A 54 25.77 -0.29 46.18
C ASN A 54 25.55 0.55 44.91
N GLN A 55 26.64 1.15 44.41
CA GLN A 55 26.58 1.99 43.22
C GLN A 55 26.15 1.22 41.97
N ALA A 56 26.59 -0.04 41.82
CA ALA A 56 26.24 -0.88 40.68
C ALA A 56 24.73 -1.15 40.59
N GLU A 57 24.06 -1.39 41.72
CA GLU A 57 22.60 -1.57 41.77
C GLU A 57 21.85 -0.28 41.41
N LYS A 58 22.36 0.89 41.84
CA LYS A 58 21.77 2.19 41.49
C LYS A 58 21.90 2.48 39.99
N ASP A 59 23.07 2.22 39.43
CA ASP A 59 23.35 2.43 38.01
C ASP A 59 22.48 1.51 37.15
N PHE A 60 22.33 0.23 37.54
CA PHE A 60 21.45 -0.72 36.87
C PHE A 60 19.99 -0.25 36.86
N LEU A 61 19.45 0.19 38.00
CA LEU A 61 18.08 0.69 38.07
C LEU A 61 17.89 1.93 37.18
N ALA A 62 18.84 2.86 37.21
CA ALA A 62 18.81 4.07 36.37
C ALA A 62 18.82 3.70 34.87
N GLU A 63 19.65 2.73 34.47
CA GLU A 63 19.70 2.21 33.10
C GLU A 63 18.36 1.59 32.69
N CYS A 64 17.74 0.76 33.54
CA CYS A 64 16.41 0.18 33.28
C CYS A 64 15.35 1.27 33.03
N LEU A 65 15.32 2.31 33.86
CA LEU A 65 14.40 3.43 33.69
C LEU A 65 14.68 4.22 32.41
N GLN A 66 15.95 4.44 32.09
CA GLN A 66 16.35 5.12 30.85
C GLN A 66 15.92 4.32 29.62
N ASN A 67 16.12 3.00 29.63
CA ASN A 67 15.70 2.10 28.56
C ASN A 67 14.17 2.08 28.39
N ALA A 68 13.41 2.05 29.50
CA ALA A 68 11.95 2.11 29.46
C ALA A 68 11.42 3.44 28.89
N ASN A 69 12.02 4.56 29.29
CA ASN A 69 11.69 5.88 28.75
C ASN A 69 12.06 6.00 27.26
N TRP A 70 13.23 5.48 26.87
CA TRP A 70 13.66 5.45 25.48
C TRP A 70 12.71 4.62 24.61
N LEU A 71 12.26 3.45 25.09
CA LEU A 71 11.30 2.60 24.38
C LEU A 71 9.98 3.34 24.15
N THR A 72 9.44 3.98 25.20
CA THR A 72 8.17 4.73 25.13
C THR A 72 8.26 5.86 24.10
N ARG A 73 9.35 6.65 24.14
CA ARG A 73 9.60 7.73 23.16
C ARG A 73 9.76 7.20 21.74
N SER A 74 10.46 6.08 21.59
CA SER A 74 10.70 5.46 20.27
C SER A 74 9.39 4.96 19.64
N LEU A 75 8.48 4.41 20.44
CA LEU A 75 7.15 3.99 19.98
C LEU A 75 6.29 5.19 19.56
N ASP A 76 6.25 6.25 20.36
CA ASP A 76 5.54 7.49 20.03
C ASP A 76 6.10 8.13 18.73
N GLN A 77 7.42 8.20 18.60
CA GLN A 77 8.07 8.71 17.39
C GLN A 77 7.74 7.88 16.16
N ARG A 78 7.69 6.54 16.30
CA ARG A 78 7.29 5.64 15.21
C ARG A 78 5.83 5.88 14.81
N ALA A 79 4.91 6.00 15.77
CA ALA A 79 3.51 6.28 15.51
C ALA A 79 3.34 7.60 14.75
N LYS A 80 3.97 8.68 15.22
CA LYS A 80 4.00 9.99 14.54
C LYS A 80 4.55 9.91 13.12
N THR A 81 5.59 9.11 12.92
CA THR A 81 6.17 8.91 11.58
C THR A 81 5.22 8.20 10.64
N ILE A 82 4.55 7.13 11.10
CA ILE A 82 3.52 6.42 10.31
C ILE A 82 2.42 7.40 9.88
N LEU A 83 1.91 8.19 10.83
CA LEU A 83 0.86 9.16 10.56
C LEU A 83 1.29 10.22 9.53
N LYS A 84 2.50 10.77 9.65
CA LYS A 84 3.04 11.74 8.68
C LYS A 84 3.16 11.14 7.27
N VAL A 85 3.72 9.94 7.17
CA VAL A 85 3.87 9.24 5.88
C VAL A 85 2.51 8.95 5.27
N ALA A 86 1.57 8.42 6.05
CA ALA A 86 0.23 8.11 5.60
C ALA A 86 -0.54 9.37 5.13
N SER A 87 -0.42 10.47 5.87
CA SER A 87 -1.04 11.75 5.52
C SER A 87 -0.49 12.30 4.20
N GLU A 88 0.82 12.20 3.98
CA GLU A 88 1.43 12.64 2.72
C GLU A 88 1.03 11.74 1.54
N ILE A 89 0.91 10.43 1.75
CA ILE A 89 0.38 9.50 0.73
C ILE A 89 -1.04 9.91 0.35
N VAL A 90 -1.92 10.10 1.34
CA VAL A 90 -3.32 10.50 1.13
C VAL A 90 -3.42 11.82 0.38
N ARG A 91 -2.60 12.81 0.73
CA ARG A 91 -2.55 14.11 0.06
C ARG A 91 -2.18 14.00 -1.42
N GLN A 92 -1.21 13.15 -1.75
CA GLN A 92 -0.77 12.93 -3.13
C GLN A 92 -1.76 12.06 -3.94
N GLN A 93 -2.51 11.20 -3.25
CA GLN A 93 -3.40 10.18 -3.83
C GLN A 93 -4.88 10.51 -3.65
N ASP A 94 -5.23 11.78 -3.48
CA ASP A 94 -6.62 12.25 -3.35
C ASP A 94 -7.52 11.70 -4.47
N ALA A 95 -7.08 11.80 -5.73
CA ALA A 95 -7.83 11.31 -6.88
C ALA A 95 -8.06 9.78 -6.85
N PHE A 96 -7.12 9.01 -6.30
CA PHE A 96 -7.31 7.57 -6.09
C PHE A 96 -8.39 7.27 -5.04
N LEU A 97 -8.43 8.03 -3.95
CA LEU A 97 -9.42 7.81 -2.88
C LEU A 97 -10.85 8.05 -3.39
N VAL A 98 -11.02 9.01 -4.30
CA VAL A 98 -12.32 9.31 -4.93
C VAL A 98 -12.63 8.35 -6.09
N HIS A 99 -11.74 8.23 -7.07
CA HIS A 99 -12.03 7.58 -8.36
C HIS A 99 -11.44 6.17 -8.49
N GLY A 100 -10.60 5.75 -7.56
CA GLY A 100 -9.99 4.42 -7.52
C GLY A 100 -8.68 4.29 -8.27
N VAL A 101 -8.27 3.03 -8.49
CA VAL A 101 -6.97 2.62 -9.04
C VAL A 101 -6.62 3.33 -10.34
N ARG A 102 -7.61 3.66 -11.17
CA ARG A 102 -7.43 4.37 -12.45
C ARG A 102 -6.82 5.76 -12.31
N GLN A 103 -7.02 6.41 -11.16
CA GLN A 103 -6.48 7.73 -10.84
C GLN A 103 -5.33 7.65 -9.83
N LEU A 104 -4.72 6.47 -9.67
CA LEU A 104 -3.52 6.31 -8.87
C LEU A 104 -2.34 7.01 -9.55
N LYS A 105 -1.78 8.01 -8.87
CA LYS A 105 -0.63 8.76 -9.36
C LYS A 105 0.67 8.02 -9.04
N PRO A 106 1.69 8.06 -9.92
CA PRO A 106 3.02 7.60 -9.57
C PRO A 106 3.53 8.32 -8.32
N LEU A 107 4.07 7.57 -7.37
CA LEU A 107 4.62 8.13 -6.14
C LEU A 107 5.92 7.43 -5.77
N ASN A 108 6.99 8.21 -5.64
CA ASN A 108 8.29 7.71 -5.21
C ASN A 108 8.45 7.87 -3.69
N LEU A 109 9.08 6.90 -3.05
CA LEU A 109 9.50 6.98 -1.64
C LEU A 109 10.28 8.25 -1.35
N ARG A 110 11.20 8.65 -2.25
CA ARG A 110 12.00 9.87 -2.09
C ARG A 110 11.12 11.13 -2.03
N THR A 111 10.09 11.23 -2.86
CA THR A 111 9.17 12.38 -2.88
C THR A 111 8.47 12.54 -1.53
N VAL A 112 7.99 11.44 -0.96
CA VAL A 112 7.36 11.46 0.38
C VAL A 112 8.39 11.78 1.46
N ALA A 113 9.58 11.19 1.38
CA ALA A 113 10.66 11.40 2.34
C ALA A 113 11.10 12.88 2.39
N ASP A 114 11.31 13.50 1.23
CA ASP A 114 11.66 14.91 1.09
C ASP A 114 10.54 15.82 1.65
N ALA A 115 9.28 15.51 1.37
CA ALA A 115 8.13 16.28 1.86
C ALA A 115 7.98 16.27 3.39
N ILE A 116 8.32 15.15 4.04
CA ILE A 116 8.21 15.01 5.51
C ILE A 116 9.54 15.26 6.25
N GLY A 117 10.62 15.60 5.54
CA GLY A 117 11.94 15.86 6.10
C GLY A 117 12.62 14.62 6.69
N MET A 118 12.44 13.46 6.07
CA MET A 118 13.03 12.19 6.51
C MET A 118 13.84 11.52 5.42
N HIS A 119 14.63 10.52 5.79
CA HIS A 119 15.37 9.72 4.82
C HIS A 119 14.48 8.65 4.16
N GLU A 120 14.71 8.37 2.88
CA GLU A 120 13.94 7.38 2.10
C GLU A 120 13.91 6.00 2.78
N SER A 121 15.04 5.56 3.33
CA SER A 121 15.13 4.28 4.06
C SER A 121 14.22 4.22 5.29
N THR A 122 13.97 5.35 5.95
CA THR A 122 13.04 5.43 7.08
C THR A 122 11.61 5.26 6.60
N VAL A 123 11.22 5.94 5.51
CA VAL A 123 9.88 5.78 4.91
C VAL A 123 9.65 4.34 4.45
N SER A 124 10.64 3.75 3.78
CA SER A 124 10.57 2.36 3.31
C SER A 124 10.38 1.34 4.45
N ARG A 125 11.08 1.54 5.58
CA ARG A 125 10.95 0.69 6.77
C ARG A 125 9.63 0.90 7.50
N VAL A 126 9.19 2.15 7.63
CA VAL A 126 7.98 2.49 8.38
C VAL A 126 6.72 2.08 7.62
N THR A 127 6.76 1.99 6.29
CA THR A 127 5.61 1.59 5.46
C THR A 127 5.47 0.08 5.25
N ALA A 128 6.51 -0.69 5.56
CA ALA A 128 6.49 -2.15 5.38
C ALA A 128 5.55 -2.84 6.38
N ASN A 129 4.70 -3.76 5.88
CA ASN A 129 3.73 -4.48 6.70
C ASN A 129 2.83 -3.54 7.52
N LYS A 130 2.40 -2.45 6.88
CA LYS A 130 1.47 -1.47 7.44
C LYS A 130 0.31 -1.30 6.49
N TYR A 131 -0.89 -1.30 7.04
CA TYR A 131 -2.11 -1.26 6.26
C TYR A 131 -2.91 0.00 6.57
N MET A 132 -3.55 0.52 5.54
CA MET A 132 -4.40 1.70 5.58
C MET A 132 -5.81 1.30 5.15
N LEU A 133 -6.79 1.51 6.01
CA LEU A 133 -8.19 1.45 5.67
C LEU A 133 -8.59 2.74 4.96
N THR A 134 -9.09 2.62 3.75
CA THR A 134 -9.60 3.71 2.92
C THR A 134 -11.07 3.48 2.61
N PRO A 135 -11.81 4.48 2.09
CA PRO A 135 -13.18 4.28 1.60
C PRO A 135 -13.29 3.21 0.50
N ARG A 136 -12.17 2.84 -0.13
CA ARG A 136 -12.09 1.86 -1.20
C ARG A 136 -11.63 0.47 -0.74
N GLY A 137 -11.40 0.30 0.57
CA GLY A 137 -10.90 -0.94 1.16
C GLY A 137 -9.56 -0.77 1.86
N VAL A 138 -9.00 -1.91 2.29
CA VAL A 138 -7.71 -1.97 3.01
C VAL A 138 -6.57 -2.16 2.01
N PHE A 139 -5.58 -1.27 2.06
CA PHE A 139 -4.38 -1.32 1.20
C PHE A 139 -3.12 -1.31 2.05
N GLU A 140 -2.08 -2.04 1.63
CA GLU A 140 -0.75 -1.87 2.21
C GLU A 140 -0.23 -0.47 1.85
N LEU A 141 0.44 0.23 2.77
CA LEU A 141 1.05 1.53 2.45
C LEU A 141 2.02 1.46 1.27
N ARG A 142 2.69 0.31 1.10
CA ARG A 142 3.61 0.09 -0.02
C ARG A 142 2.94 0.09 -1.39
N TYR A 143 1.65 -0.22 -1.45
CA TYR A 143 0.87 -0.26 -2.70
C TYR A 143 0.88 1.08 -3.45
N PHE A 144 0.91 2.19 -2.71
CA PHE A 144 0.88 3.53 -3.28
C PHE A 144 2.21 3.94 -3.94
N PHE A 145 3.32 3.27 -3.61
CA PHE A 145 4.62 3.55 -4.23
C PHE A 145 4.76 2.80 -5.54
N THR A 146 4.25 3.43 -6.60
CA THR A 146 4.23 2.85 -7.94
C THR A 146 5.25 3.50 -8.86
N ALA A 147 5.77 2.70 -9.79
CA ALA A 147 6.64 3.20 -10.85
C ALA A 147 5.83 4.10 -11.81
N SER A 148 6.49 5.15 -12.30
CA SER A 148 5.94 6.05 -13.30
C SER A 148 6.10 5.48 -14.71
N ILE A 149 5.04 5.56 -15.51
CA ILE A 149 5.02 5.25 -16.94
C ILE A 149 4.75 6.56 -17.69
N ALA A 150 5.55 6.82 -18.72
CA ALA A 150 5.46 8.04 -19.49
C ALA A 150 4.10 8.16 -20.20
N ALA A 151 3.55 9.37 -20.20
CA ALA A 151 2.40 9.69 -21.01
C ALA A 151 2.80 9.90 -22.46
N SER A 152 1.95 9.45 -23.38
CA SER A 152 1.99 9.83 -24.78
C SER A 152 1.41 11.24 -24.93
N GLY A 153 2.10 12.12 -25.66
CA GLY A 153 1.55 13.44 -26.01
C GLY A 153 1.60 14.53 -24.91
N GLY A 154 2.40 14.35 -23.86
CA GLY A 154 2.65 15.40 -22.85
C GLY A 154 1.62 15.49 -21.72
N GLY A 155 0.77 14.48 -21.55
CA GLY A 155 -0.14 14.34 -20.41
C GLY A 155 0.56 13.94 -19.10
N ASP A 156 -0.22 13.79 -18.03
CA ASP A 156 0.28 13.35 -16.73
C ASP A 156 0.76 11.89 -16.77
N ALA A 157 1.87 11.60 -16.10
CA ALA A 157 2.41 10.25 -16.04
C ALA A 157 1.46 9.28 -15.32
N HIS A 158 1.41 8.04 -15.82
CA HIS A 158 0.52 7.02 -15.31
C HIS A 158 1.24 6.07 -14.35
N SER A 159 0.56 5.63 -13.28
CA SER A 159 1.11 4.58 -12.41
C SER A 159 1.10 3.23 -13.10
N SER A 160 2.10 2.40 -12.81
CA SER A 160 2.14 1.02 -13.29
C SER A 160 0.90 0.21 -12.93
N GLU A 161 0.26 0.52 -11.80
CA GLU A 161 -0.92 -0.18 -11.33
C GLU A 161 -2.20 0.25 -12.05
N ALA A 162 -2.36 1.55 -12.35
CA ALA A 162 -3.44 2.03 -13.22
C ALA A 162 -3.36 1.40 -14.62
N VAL A 163 -2.14 1.24 -15.16
CA VAL A 163 -1.94 0.56 -16.45
C VAL A 163 -2.27 -0.93 -16.38
N ARG A 164 -1.91 -1.63 -15.29
CA ARG A 164 -2.31 -3.04 -15.08
C ARG A 164 -3.82 -3.20 -15.01
N ASP A 165 -4.51 -2.36 -14.24
CA ASP A 165 -5.97 -2.35 -14.16
C ASP A 165 -6.60 -2.14 -15.55
N ARG A 166 -6.05 -1.21 -16.34
CA ARG A 166 -6.52 -0.97 -17.70
C ARG A 166 -6.30 -2.15 -18.65
N ILE A 167 -5.13 -2.80 -18.59
CA ILE A 167 -4.84 -4.02 -19.37
C ILE A 167 -5.84 -5.12 -19.01
N LYS A 168 -6.07 -5.33 -17.70
CA LYS A 168 -7.02 -6.34 -17.23
C LYS A 168 -8.42 -6.04 -17.75
N GLN A 169 -8.88 -4.79 -17.65
CA GLN A 169 -10.18 -4.39 -18.16
C GLN A 169 -10.33 -4.66 -19.67
N LEU A 170 -9.33 -4.28 -20.48
CA LEU A 170 -9.36 -4.53 -21.93
C LEU A 170 -9.47 -6.03 -22.26
N ILE A 171 -8.77 -6.87 -21.49
CA ILE A 171 -8.81 -8.33 -21.66
C ILE A 171 -10.13 -8.92 -21.17
N ASP A 172 -10.68 -8.42 -20.06
CA ASP A 172 -11.96 -8.89 -19.51
C ASP A 172 -13.12 -8.54 -20.45
N GLU A 173 -13.05 -7.40 -21.15
CA GLU A 173 -14.02 -6.93 -22.14
C GLU A 173 -13.86 -7.60 -23.54
N GLU A 174 -12.82 -8.41 -23.77
CA GLU A 174 -12.54 -8.99 -25.09
C GLU A 174 -13.56 -10.08 -25.49
N LYS A 175 -14.00 -10.08 -26.76
CA LYS A 175 -14.99 -11.04 -27.27
C LYS A 175 -14.32 -12.36 -27.70
N PRO A 176 -14.99 -13.52 -27.62
CA PRO A 176 -14.41 -14.81 -28.05
C PRO A 176 -13.92 -14.84 -29.50
N VAL A 177 -14.56 -14.04 -30.37
CA VAL A 177 -14.21 -13.91 -31.79
C VAL A 177 -13.05 -12.94 -32.03
N ASP A 178 -12.78 -12.05 -31.07
CA ASP A 178 -11.82 -10.96 -31.20
C ASP A 178 -11.02 -10.81 -29.89
N VAL A 179 -10.06 -11.71 -29.73
CA VAL A 179 -9.12 -11.72 -28.60
C VAL A 179 -7.95 -10.81 -28.91
N LEU A 180 -7.73 -9.83 -28.05
CA LEU A 180 -6.72 -8.78 -28.23
C LEU A 180 -5.31 -9.37 -28.12
N SER A 181 -4.45 -9.04 -29.09
CA SER A 181 -3.01 -9.31 -28.98
C SER A 181 -2.34 -8.31 -28.04
N ASP A 182 -1.16 -8.65 -27.52
CA ASP A 182 -0.37 -7.72 -26.71
C ASP A 182 -0.04 -6.44 -27.51
N ASP A 183 0.12 -6.52 -28.84
CA ASP A 183 0.30 -5.37 -29.72
C ASP A 183 -0.96 -4.50 -29.84
N ALA A 184 -2.14 -5.10 -29.99
CA ALA A 184 -3.41 -4.36 -30.01
C ALA A 184 -3.67 -3.63 -28.68
N ILE A 185 -3.31 -4.24 -27.55
CA ILE A 185 -3.40 -3.61 -26.23
C ILE A 185 -2.45 -2.40 -26.14
N VAL A 186 -1.23 -2.49 -26.69
CA VAL A 186 -0.30 -1.34 -26.76
C VAL A 186 -0.91 -0.18 -27.54
N ASP A 187 -1.49 -0.46 -28.71
CA ASP A 187 -2.07 0.59 -29.55
C ASP A 187 -3.25 1.28 -28.86
N MET A 188 -4.17 0.50 -28.25
CA MET A 188 -5.28 1.04 -27.45
C MET A 188 -4.80 1.85 -26.25
N LEU A 189 -3.72 1.43 -25.59
CA LEU A 189 -3.14 2.17 -24.47
C LEU A 189 -2.53 3.50 -24.93
N ARG A 190 -1.85 3.52 -26.08
CA ARG A 190 -1.31 4.74 -26.69
C ARG A 190 -2.39 5.74 -27.07
N GLU A 191 -3.50 5.27 -27.64
CA GLU A 191 -4.68 6.11 -27.91
C GLU A 191 -5.25 6.74 -26.62
N SER A 192 -5.16 6.02 -25.51
CA SER A 192 -5.55 6.54 -24.18
C SER A 192 -4.48 7.39 -23.48
N GLY A 193 -3.35 7.69 -24.15
CA GLY A 193 -2.30 8.54 -23.60
C GLY A 193 -1.19 7.80 -22.84
N VAL A 194 -1.10 6.48 -22.90
CA VAL A 194 -0.07 5.68 -22.20
C VAL A 194 0.98 5.19 -23.19
N ASP A 195 2.25 5.60 -23.06
CA ASP A 195 3.32 5.03 -23.88
C ASP A 195 4.00 3.86 -23.18
N ILE A 196 3.79 2.66 -23.71
CA ILE A 196 4.28 1.41 -23.14
C ILE A 196 4.75 0.44 -24.22
N ALA A 197 5.85 -0.26 -23.95
CA ALA A 197 6.35 -1.29 -24.85
C ALA A 197 5.56 -2.60 -24.71
N ARG A 198 5.41 -3.32 -25.82
CA ARG A 198 4.78 -4.67 -25.89
C ARG A 198 5.32 -5.65 -24.84
N ARG A 199 6.64 -5.70 -24.62
CA ARG A 199 7.25 -6.59 -23.62
C ARG A 199 6.79 -6.25 -22.20
N THR A 200 6.51 -4.98 -21.91
CA THR A 200 6.02 -4.53 -20.61
C THR A 200 4.55 -4.95 -20.42
N VAL A 201 3.73 -4.84 -21.46
CA VAL A 201 2.35 -5.36 -21.45
C VAL A 201 2.34 -6.87 -21.18
N ALA A 202 3.16 -7.64 -21.90
CA ALA A 202 3.29 -9.07 -21.68
C ALA A 202 3.72 -9.40 -20.24
N LYS A 203 4.73 -8.69 -19.71
CA LYS A 203 5.19 -8.85 -18.32
C LYS A 203 4.09 -8.55 -17.29
N TYR A 204 3.30 -7.50 -17.51
CA TYR A 204 2.18 -7.16 -16.62
C TYR A 204 1.06 -8.19 -16.69
N ARG A 205 0.73 -8.67 -17.89
CA ARG A 205 -0.24 -9.75 -18.10
C ARG A 205 0.16 -11.03 -17.36
N GLU A 206 1.42 -11.43 -17.51
CA GLU A 206 1.98 -12.60 -16.80
C GLU A 206 1.97 -12.41 -15.28
N GLY A 207 2.32 -11.23 -14.78
CA GLY A 207 2.25 -10.90 -13.35
C GLY A 207 0.83 -10.94 -12.77
N MET A 208 -0.20 -10.76 -13.61
CA MET A 208 -1.61 -10.90 -13.25
C MET A 208 -2.14 -12.33 -13.48
N ASN A 209 -1.28 -13.30 -13.82
CA ASN A 209 -1.64 -14.67 -14.18
C ASN A 209 -2.63 -14.77 -15.37
N ILE A 210 -2.59 -13.80 -16.28
CA ILE A 210 -3.44 -13.80 -17.47
C ILE A 210 -2.69 -14.53 -18.60
N PRO A 211 -3.28 -15.55 -19.25
CA PRO A 211 -2.58 -16.31 -20.30
C PRO A 211 -2.42 -15.51 -21.60
N SER A 212 -1.57 -16.00 -22.50
CA SER A 212 -1.29 -15.34 -23.78
C SER A 212 -2.54 -15.24 -24.65
N SER A 213 -2.56 -14.30 -25.61
CA SER A 213 -3.69 -14.12 -26.52
C SER A 213 -4.03 -15.39 -27.31
N VAL A 214 -3.02 -16.19 -27.66
CA VAL A 214 -3.20 -17.49 -28.34
C VAL A 214 -3.96 -18.48 -27.45
N GLN A 215 -3.56 -18.57 -26.19
CA GLN A 215 -4.20 -19.46 -25.22
C GLN A 215 -5.62 -18.99 -24.88
N ARG A 216 -5.82 -17.69 -24.61
CA ARG A 216 -7.15 -17.11 -24.36
C ARG A 216 -8.10 -17.35 -25.52
N ARG A 217 -7.62 -17.20 -26.77
CA ARG A 217 -8.40 -17.50 -27.97
C ARG A 217 -8.83 -18.96 -28.04
N ARG A 218 -7.95 -19.90 -27.68
CA ARG A 218 -8.28 -21.33 -27.64
C ARG A 218 -9.31 -21.63 -26.55
N GLU A 219 -9.12 -21.11 -25.35
CA GLU A 219 -10.01 -21.31 -24.20
C GLU A 219 -11.41 -20.73 -24.47
N LYS A 220 -11.50 -19.48 -24.94
CA LYS A 220 -12.78 -18.84 -25.25
C LYS A 220 -13.52 -19.54 -26.40
N ARG A 221 -12.81 -20.04 -27.43
CA ARG A 221 -13.42 -20.86 -28.50
C ARG A 221 -13.96 -22.19 -27.96
N ALA A 222 -13.21 -22.87 -27.10
CA ALA A 222 -13.65 -24.11 -26.48
C ALA A 222 -14.90 -23.90 -25.61
N MET A 223 -14.96 -22.82 -24.83
CA MET A 223 -16.15 -22.45 -24.05
C MET A 223 -17.35 -22.14 -24.95
N ALA A 224 -17.14 -21.39 -26.05
CA ALA A 224 -18.20 -21.05 -26.99
C ALA A 224 -18.75 -22.29 -27.75
N SER A 225 -17.93 -23.31 -27.98
CA SER A 225 -18.39 -24.59 -28.57
C SER A 225 -19.08 -25.51 -27.56
N ALA A 226 -18.76 -25.41 -26.28
CA ALA A 226 -19.35 -26.24 -25.21
C ALA A 226 -20.69 -25.69 -24.68
N GLY A 227 -20.98 -24.41 -24.93
CA GLY A 227 -22.25 -23.76 -24.60
C GLY A 227 -23.32 -23.82 -25.70
N ARG A 228 -23.09 -24.58 -26.77
CA ARG A 228 -24.09 -24.96 -27.79
C ARG A 228 -24.47 -26.41 -27.59
#